data_AF-A0A453T7T3-F1
#
_entry.id   AF-A0A453T7T3-F1
#
_cell.length_a   1.000
_cell.length_b   1.000
_cell.length_c   1.000
_cell.angle_alpha   90.00
_cell.angle_beta   90.00
_cell.angle_gamma   90.00
#
_symmetry.space_group_name_H-M   'P 1'
#
loop_
_entity.id
_entity.type
_entity.pdbx_description
1 polymer ?
#
loop_
_entity_poly.entity_id
_entity_poly.type
_entity_poly.pdbx_seq_one_letter_code
_entity_poly.pdbx_strand_id
1 'polypeptide(L)'
;MHAIRSDLSEFKCGLAHLFLHHTSASLTLNENYDPDVQTDTETFLSRIVPEGPSAPWRHTIEGSDDMPAHIKSSMFGCALTIPITDGRLNMGTWQGIWLCEHRDYATPRTIVITLSGI
;
A
#
# COMPACT_ATOMS: atom_id res chain seq x y z
N MET A 1 -3.30 7.05 -9.92
CA MET A 1 -2.62 8.38 -9.77
C MET A 1 -3.14 9.47 -10.71
N HIS A 2 -3.87 9.18 -11.79
CA HIS A 2 -4.48 10.22 -12.63
C HIS A 2 -5.50 11.09 -11.88
N ALA A 3 -6.15 10.53 -10.86
CA ALA A 3 -7.22 11.16 -10.10
C ALA A 3 -6.84 12.45 -9.34
N ILE A 4 -5.55 12.71 -9.06
CA ILE A 4 -5.11 13.87 -8.26
C ILE A 4 -4.20 14.84 -9.04
N ARG A 5 -3.93 14.57 -10.33
CA ARG A 5 -2.91 15.35 -11.07
C ARG A 5 -3.28 16.83 -11.26
N SER A 6 -4.56 17.13 -11.45
CA SER A 6 -5.06 18.51 -11.52
C SER A 6 -4.85 19.23 -10.20
N ASP A 7 -5.18 18.57 -9.10
CA ASP A 7 -5.25 19.17 -7.76
C ASP A 7 -3.84 19.47 -7.22
N LEU A 8 -2.85 18.67 -7.61
CA LEU A 8 -1.47 18.92 -7.23
C LEU A 8 -0.93 20.22 -7.84
N SER A 9 -1.40 20.66 -9.02
CA SER A 9 -0.81 21.80 -9.74
C SER A 9 -0.88 23.13 -8.99
N GLU A 10 -1.74 23.23 -7.97
CA GLU A 10 -1.91 24.40 -7.11
C GLU A 10 -0.83 24.51 -6.02
N PHE A 11 -0.09 23.42 -5.75
CA PHE A 11 0.88 23.35 -4.67
C PHE A 11 2.30 23.61 -5.15
N LYS A 12 2.94 24.65 -4.62
CA LYS A 12 4.38 24.87 -4.75
C LYS A 12 5.17 23.97 -3.80
N CYS A 13 4.70 23.80 -2.57
CA CYS A 13 5.34 22.96 -1.54
C CYS A 13 4.29 22.40 -0.59
N GLY A 14 4.26 21.08 -0.43
CA GLY A 14 3.26 20.44 0.44
C GLY A 14 3.52 18.98 0.73
N LEU A 15 2.49 18.33 1.25
CA LEU A 15 2.42 16.90 1.54
C LEU A 15 1.13 16.32 0.97
N ALA A 16 1.23 15.16 0.35
CA ALA A 16 0.11 14.27 0.05
C ALA A 16 0.11 13.14 1.06
N HIS A 17 -0.91 13.10 1.92
CA HIS A 17 -1.13 12.00 2.84
C HIS A 17 -2.17 11.05 2.25
N LEU A 18 -1.81 9.79 2.07
CA LEU A 18 -2.69 8.73 1.58
C LEU A 18 -2.98 7.80 2.75
N PHE A 19 -4.26 7.56 3.04
CA PHE A 19 -4.70 6.70 4.13
C PHE A 19 -5.71 5.66 3.64
N LEU A 20 -5.39 4.38 3.81
CA LEU A 20 -6.18 3.25 3.37
C LEU A 20 -7.17 2.83 4.48
N HIS A 21 -8.46 2.81 4.17
CA HIS A 21 -9.54 2.42 5.11
C HIS A 21 -9.73 0.90 5.21
N HIS A 22 -8.63 0.14 5.33
CA HIS A 22 -8.66 -1.32 5.36
C HIS A 22 -7.55 -1.85 6.26
N THR A 23 -7.77 -3.02 6.86
CA THR A 23 -6.83 -3.67 7.81
C THR A 23 -6.16 -4.92 7.24
N SER A 24 -6.58 -5.34 6.04
CA SER A 24 -6.12 -6.56 5.35
C SER A 24 -5.37 -6.23 4.05
N ALA A 25 -5.02 -4.97 3.85
CA ALA A 25 -4.30 -4.45 2.70
C ALA A 25 -3.46 -3.27 3.18
N SER A 26 -2.35 -2.99 2.49
CA SER A 26 -1.41 -1.95 2.92
C SER A 26 -0.98 -1.02 1.80
N LEU A 27 -0.37 0.10 2.20
CA LEU A 27 0.31 1.02 1.30
C LEU A 27 1.81 1.01 1.58
N THR A 28 2.62 0.95 0.52
CA THR A 28 4.08 1.07 0.64
C THR A 28 4.67 1.83 -0.56
N LEU A 29 5.91 2.30 -0.41
CA LEU A 29 6.72 2.81 -1.51
C LEU A 29 7.82 1.80 -1.81
N ASN A 30 7.90 1.36 -3.07
CA ASN A 30 8.97 0.46 -3.52
C ASN A 30 9.34 0.75 -4.97
N GLU A 31 10.34 0.05 -5.49
CA GLU A 31 10.73 0.12 -6.90
C GLU A 31 9.55 -0.29 -7.81
N ASN A 32 9.26 0.49 -8.85
CA ASN A 32 8.16 0.23 -9.79
C ASN A 32 8.66 0.16 -11.25
N TYR A 33 9.84 -0.42 -11.46
CA TYR A 33 10.46 -0.62 -12.77
C TYR A 33 10.51 -2.10 -13.14
N ASP A 34 11.13 -2.92 -12.28
CA ASP A 34 11.23 -4.36 -12.49
C ASP A 34 10.05 -5.11 -11.84
N PRO A 35 9.25 -5.88 -12.60
CA PRO A 35 8.16 -6.67 -12.03
C PRO A 35 8.62 -7.77 -11.07
N ASP A 36 9.89 -8.21 -11.14
CA ASP A 36 10.43 -9.23 -10.23
C ASP A 36 10.42 -8.73 -8.77
N VAL A 37 10.53 -7.41 -8.54
CA VAL A 37 10.45 -6.83 -7.19
C VAL A 37 9.10 -7.12 -6.54
N GLN A 38 8.00 -7.08 -7.30
CA GLN A 38 6.66 -7.41 -6.79
C GLN A 38 6.57 -8.90 -6.45
N THR A 39 7.05 -9.76 -7.35
CA THR A 39 7.06 -11.22 -7.19
C THR A 39 7.89 -11.66 -5.98
N ASP A 40 9.09 -11.12 -5.82
CA ASP A 40 9.99 -11.43 -4.71
C ASP A 40 9.46 -10.91 -3.38
N THR A 41 8.84 -9.71 -3.38
CA THR A 41 8.19 -9.17 -2.19
C THR A 41 7.06 -10.09 -1.72
N GLU A 42 6.18 -10.54 -2.63
CA GLU A 42 5.09 -11.46 -2.28
C GLU A 42 5.64 -12.83 -1.82
N THR A 43 6.64 -13.36 -2.53
CA THR A 43 7.31 -14.62 -2.16
C THR A 43 7.90 -14.55 -0.74
N PHE A 44 8.54 -13.43 -0.40
CA PHE A 44 9.07 -13.19 0.93
C PHE A 44 7.95 -13.13 1.97
N LEU A 45 6.91 -12.33 1.75
CA LEU A 45 5.78 -12.17 2.69
C LEU A 45 5.06 -13.49 2.94
N SER A 46 4.77 -14.26 1.89
CA SER A 46 4.14 -15.57 1.99
C SER A 46 5.02 -16.61 2.69
N ARG A 47 6.34 -16.44 2.69
CA ARG A 47 7.26 -17.28 3.47
C ARG A 47 7.25 -16.94 4.96
N ILE A 48 7.22 -15.67 5.33
CA ILE A 48 7.29 -15.23 6.73
C ILE A 48 5.92 -15.15 7.42
N VAL A 49 4.85 -14.97 6.64
CA VAL A 49 3.46 -14.97 7.08
C VAL A 49 2.69 -16.01 6.24
N PRO A 50 2.89 -17.31 6.51
CA PRO A 50 2.31 -18.37 5.69
C PRO A 50 0.81 -18.47 5.83
N GLU A 51 0.15 -18.97 4.79
CA GLU A 51 -1.28 -19.25 4.77
C GLU A 51 -1.54 -20.77 4.84
N GLY A 52 -2.80 -21.14 5.06
CA GLY A 52 -3.26 -22.52 4.94
C GLY A 52 -3.19 -23.38 6.21
N PRO A 53 -3.44 -24.70 6.10
CA PRO A 53 -3.74 -25.57 7.24
C PRO A 53 -2.60 -25.73 8.27
N SER A 54 -1.35 -25.54 7.84
CA SER A 54 -0.17 -25.61 8.70
C SER A 54 0.18 -24.27 9.34
N ALA A 55 -0.50 -23.18 8.96
CA ALA A 55 -0.23 -21.87 9.50
C ALA A 55 -0.72 -21.76 10.95
N PRO A 56 0.08 -21.22 11.88
CA PRO A 56 -0.23 -21.22 13.31
C PRO A 56 -1.20 -20.08 13.73
N TRP A 57 -2.10 -19.68 12.84
CA TRP A 57 -2.99 -18.54 13.05
C TRP A 57 -4.32 -18.95 13.65
N ARG A 58 -4.82 -18.14 14.59
CA ARG A 58 -6.12 -18.37 15.25
C ARG A 58 -7.28 -17.62 14.59
N HIS A 59 -7.00 -16.51 13.93
CA HIS A 59 -8.00 -15.66 13.29
C HIS A 59 -8.17 -16.08 11.82
N THR A 60 -9.19 -16.88 11.56
CA THR A 60 -9.43 -17.48 10.24
C THR A 60 -10.91 -17.41 9.86
N ILE A 61 -11.63 -16.46 10.45
CA ILE A 61 -13.10 -16.37 10.34
C ILE A 61 -13.52 -16.00 8.91
N GLU A 62 -12.66 -15.29 8.18
CA GLU A 62 -12.89 -14.90 6.78
C GLU A 62 -12.09 -15.75 5.77
N GLY A 63 -11.36 -16.77 6.20
CA GLY A 63 -10.55 -17.62 5.31
C GLY A 63 -9.16 -17.93 5.85
N SER A 64 -8.38 -18.70 5.08
CA SER A 64 -6.98 -19.03 5.41
C SER A 64 -6.02 -17.85 5.26
N ASP A 65 -6.41 -16.84 4.50
CA ASP A 65 -5.68 -15.61 4.22
C ASP A 65 -6.03 -14.46 5.18
N ASP A 66 -6.99 -14.66 6.09
CA ASP A 66 -7.53 -13.66 7.03
C ASP A 66 -6.44 -13.06 7.97
N MET A 67 -5.96 -13.83 8.96
CA MET A 67 -4.86 -13.36 9.81
C MET A 67 -3.58 -13.00 9.03
N PRO A 68 -3.14 -13.79 8.02
CA PRO A 68 -2.01 -13.42 7.20
C PRO A 68 -2.11 -12.00 6.63
N ALA A 69 -3.26 -11.64 6.08
CA ALA A 69 -3.49 -10.32 5.51
C ALA A 69 -3.39 -9.21 6.56
N HIS A 70 -3.91 -9.44 7.76
CA HIS A 70 -3.77 -8.49 8.87
C HIS A 70 -2.31 -8.29 9.31
N ILE A 71 -1.51 -9.37 9.35
CA ILE A 71 -0.08 -9.29 9.70
C ILE A 71 0.69 -8.57 8.59
N LYS A 72 0.56 -9.03 7.33
CA LYS A 72 1.21 -8.41 6.16
C LYS A 72 0.84 -6.92 6.08
N SER A 73 -0.44 -6.58 6.32
CA SER A 73 -0.91 -5.20 6.38
C SER A 73 -0.23 -4.37 7.48
N SER A 74 -0.05 -4.94 8.68
CA SER A 74 0.57 -4.25 9.81
C SER A 74 2.08 -4.05 9.63
N MET A 75 2.74 -4.88 8.81
CA MET A 75 4.17 -4.75 8.52
C MET A 75 4.50 -3.52 7.68
N PHE A 76 3.66 -3.21 6.68
CA PHE A 76 3.84 -2.02 5.85
C PHE A 76 3.07 -0.81 6.36
N GLY A 77 1.87 -1.04 6.91
CA GLY A 77 0.96 0.01 7.37
C GLY A 77 -0.05 0.45 6.31
N CYS A 78 -1.02 1.25 6.75
CA CYS A 78 -2.13 1.73 5.91
C CYS A 78 -1.94 3.16 5.41
N ALA A 79 -0.77 3.78 5.62
CA ALA A 79 -0.59 5.21 5.39
C ALA A 79 0.74 5.54 4.70
N LEU A 80 0.71 6.52 3.80
CA LEU A 80 1.88 7.11 3.19
C LEU A 80 1.80 8.63 3.30
N THR A 81 2.95 9.28 3.47
CA THR A 81 3.07 10.73 3.38
C THR A 81 4.18 11.06 2.39
N ILE A 82 3.82 11.71 1.29
CA ILE A 82 4.69 11.96 0.14
C ILE A 82 4.83 13.48 -0.05
N PRO A 83 6.05 14.02 -0.18
CA PRO A 83 6.21 15.45 -0.43
C PRO A 83 5.66 15.87 -1.79
N ILE A 84 5.20 17.12 -1.87
CA ILE A 84 4.79 17.78 -3.10
C ILE A 84 5.76 18.93 -3.36
N THR A 85 6.25 19.05 -4.59
CA THR A 85 7.13 20.14 -5.02
C THR A 85 6.74 20.54 -6.45
N ASP A 86 6.48 21.83 -6.66
CA ASP A 86 6.13 22.42 -7.96
C ASP A 86 5.06 21.60 -8.71
N GLY A 87 3.97 21.32 -8.02
CA GLY A 87 2.80 20.64 -8.55
C GLY A 87 2.95 19.14 -8.79
N ARG A 88 3.98 18.50 -8.22
CA ARG A 88 4.30 17.08 -8.43
C ARG A 88 4.59 16.37 -7.13
N LEU A 89 4.20 15.10 -7.05
CA LEU A 89 4.72 14.20 -6.02
C LEU A 89 6.24 14.08 -6.18
N ASN A 90 6.97 14.48 -5.14
CA ASN A 90 8.42 14.49 -5.10
C ASN A 90 8.93 13.15 -4.57
N MET A 91 8.93 12.16 -5.47
CA MET A 91 9.35 10.79 -5.24
C MET A 91 10.67 10.51 -5.99
N GLY A 92 11.44 9.54 -5.50
CA GLY A 92 12.64 9.07 -6.20
C GLY A 92 12.29 8.41 -7.55
N THR A 93 13.26 8.37 -8.47
CA THR A 93 13.09 7.87 -9.85
C THR A 93 12.38 6.53 -9.96
N TRP A 94 12.70 5.61 -9.05
CA TRP A 94 12.17 4.25 -9.07
C TRP A 94 10.99 4.04 -8.14
N GLN A 95 10.68 4.99 -7.26
CA GLN A 95 9.60 4.80 -6.29
C GLN A 95 8.24 4.81 -6.99
N GLY A 96 7.42 3.83 -6.68
CA GLY A 96 5.99 3.79 -6.97
C GLY A 96 5.19 3.60 -5.70
N ILE A 97 3.95 4.08 -5.72
CA ILE A 97 2.96 3.84 -4.66
C ILE A 97 2.33 2.48 -4.92
N TRP A 98 2.50 1.55 -3.99
CA TRP A 98 1.93 0.22 -4.08
C TRP A 98 0.72 0.10 -3.17
N LEU A 99 -0.37 -0.45 -3.71
CA LEU A 99 -1.45 -1.03 -2.90
C LEU A 99 -1.19 -2.53 -2.86
N CYS A 100 -0.79 -3.04 -1.70
CA CYS A 100 -0.60 -4.48 -1.50
C CYS A 100 -1.93 -5.06 -1.02
N GLU A 101 -2.61 -5.77 -1.91
CA GLU A 101 -3.78 -6.57 -1.57
C GLU A 101 -3.30 -7.92 -1.02
N HIS A 102 -3.69 -8.23 0.22
CA HIS A 102 -3.25 -9.47 0.88
C HIS A 102 -4.38 -10.52 0.99
N ARG A 103 -5.56 -10.24 0.43
CA ARG A 103 -6.68 -11.18 0.33
C ARG A 103 -6.83 -11.68 -1.09
N ASP A 104 -7.05 -12.98 -1.25
CA ASP A 104 -7.27 -13.60 -2.58
C ASP A 104 -8.57 -13.09 -3.23
N TYR A 105 -9.59 -12.84 -2.39
CA TYR A 105 -10.91 -12.38 -2.82
C TYR A 105 -11.29 -11.10 -2.06
N ALA A 106 -10.75 -9.98 -2.54
CA ALA A 106 -10.95 -8.68 -1.91
C ALA A 106 -12.20 -7.95 -2.40
N THR A 107 -12.82 -7.19 -1.49
CA THR A 107 -13.76 -6.13 -1.84
C THR A 107 -13.02 -4.85 -2.24
N PRO A 108 -13.68 -3.88 -2.91
CA PRO A 108 -13.05 -2.61 -3.29
C PRO A 108 -12.36 -1.91 -2.12
N ARG A 109 -11.17 -1.35 -2.39
CA ARG A 109 -10.38 -0.60 -1.41
C ARG A 109 -10.62 0.91 -1.53
N THR A 110 -10.64 1.58 -0.39
CA THR A 110 -10.86 3.04 -0.32
C THR A 110 -9.62 3.70 0.27
N ILE A 111 -9.05 4.64 -0.48
CA ILE A 111 -7.92 5.45 -0.05
C ILE A 111 -8.40 6.89 0.02
N VAL A 112 -8.24 7.50 1.20
CA VAL A 112 -8.43 8.93 1.41
C VAL A 112 -7.11 9.63 1.10
N ILE A 113 -7.17 10.68 0.29
CA ILE A 113 -6.01 11.51 -0.04
C ILE A 113 -6.26 12.90 0.53
N THR A 114 -5.37 13.32 1.43
CA THR A 114 -5.37 14.65 2.01
C THR A 114 -4.15 15.40 1.48
N LEU A 115 -4.39 16.53 0.80
CA LEU A 115 -3.35 17.42 0.31
C LEU A 115 -3.24 18.63 1.25
N SER A 116 -2.03 19.00 1.63
CA SER A 116 -1.77 20.15 2.51
C SER A 116 -0.47 20.84 2.13
N GLY A 117 -0.49 22.17 2.02
CA GLY A 117 0.67 22.94 1.59
C GLY A 117 0.30 24.32 1.09
N ILE A 118 1.26 24.97 0.44
CA ILE A 118 1.15 26.26 -0.25
C ILE A 118 1.52 26.13 -1.72
#